data_AF-A0A1Z4BTC9-F1
#
_entry.id   AF-A0A1Z4BTC9-F1
#
_cell.length_a   1.000
_cell.length_b   1.000
_cell.length_c   1.000
_cell.angle_alpha   90.00
_cell.angle_beta   90.00
_cell.angle_gamma   90.00
#
_symmetry.space_group_name_H-M   'P 1'
#
loop_
_entity.id
_entity.type
_entity.pdbx_description
1 polymer ?
#
loop_
_entity_poly.entity_id
_entity_poly.type
_entity_poly.pdbx_seq_one_letter_code
_entity_poly.pdbx_strand_id
1 'polypeptide(L)' 'MKEPISLDTALQIVGSLKVRAINEIDETNNANEKELLSQKIAMYTQEEKMLYGANDMARLSVMDKVVHYYSPLIKQMNGF' A
#
# COMPACT_ATOMS: atom_id res chain seq x y z
N MET A 1 7.05 21.28 -2.90
CA MET A 1 5.76 20.67 -3.32
C MET A 1 4.93 20.46 -2.06
N LYS A 2 3.65 20.84 -2.06
CA LYS A 2 2.74 20.42 -0.99
C LYS A 2 2.27 19.02 -1.33
N GLU A 3 2.49 18.08 -0.42
CA GLU A 3 1.96 16.73 -0.54
C GLU A 3 0.42 16.83 -0.54
N PRO A 4 -0.28 16.30 -1.57
CA PRO A 4 -1.72 16.47 -1.68
C PRO A 4 -2.49 15.67 -0.62
N ILE A 5 -1.82 14.77 0.10
CA ILE A 5 -2.35 13.99 1.23
C ILE A 5 -1.37 14.02 2.40
N SER A 6 -1.88 13.83 3.62
CA SER A 6 -1.05 13.74 4.82
C SER A 6 -0.35 12.38 4.92
N LEU A 7 0.78 12.34 5.64
CA LEU A 7 1.51 11.11 5.92
C LEU A 7 0.62 10.03 6.58
N ASP A 8 -0.23 10.44 7.52
CA ASP A 8 -1.20 9.55 8.17
C ASP A 8 -2.17 8.91 7.17
N THR A 9 -2.72 9.71 6.25
CA THR A 9 -3.57 9.21 5.17
C THR A 9 -2.82 8.22 4.28
N ALA A 10 -1.55 8.49 3.98
CA ALA A 10 -0.75 7.58 3.18
C ALA A 10 -0.52 6.24 3.89
N LEU A 11 -0.22 6.27 5.19
CA LEU A 11 -0.07 5.08 6.02
C LEU A 11 -1.38 4.28 6.10
N GLN A 12 -2.53 4.93 6.26
CA GLN A 12 -3.83 4.27 6.28
C GLN A 12 -4.14 3.56 4.96
N ILE A 13 -3.81 4.17 3.83
CA ILE A 13 -4.02 3.60 2.50
C ILE A 13 -3.13 2.36 2.30
N VAL A 14 -1.82 2.46 2.57
CA VAL A 14 -0.89 1.32 2.42
C VAL A 14 -1.26 0.20 3.40
N GLY A 15 -1.58 0.54 4.65
CA GLY A 15 -2.02 -0.42 5.65
C GLY A 15 -3.30 -1.16 5.26
N SER A 16 -4.27 -0.46 4.68
CA SER A 16 -5.51 -1.07 4.18
C SER A 16 -5.25 -2.08 3.06
N LEU A 17 -4.36 -1.75 2.12
CA LEU A 17 -3.98 -2.65 1.03
C LEU A 17 -3.24 -3.90 1.54
N LYS A 18 -2.38 -3.73 2.54
CA LYS A 18 -1.67 -4.82 3.20
C LYS A 18 -2.63 -5.80 3.87
N VAL A 19 -3.55 -5.29 4.70
CA VAL A 19 -4.55 -6.13 5.39
C VAL A 19 -5.42 -6.88 4.39
N ARG A 20 -5.84 -6.23 3.31
CA ARG A 20 -6.58 -6.89 2.22
C ARG A 20 -5.78 -8.03 1.60
N ALA A 21 -4.52 -7.80 1.24
CA ALA A 21 -3.67 -8.85 0.67
C ALA A 21 -3.44 -10.02 1.65
N ILE A 22 -3.38 -9.75 2.96
CA ILE A 22 -3.31 -10.78 4.01
C ILE A 22 -4.63 -11.56 4.13
N ASN A 23 -5.78 -10.93 3.96
CA ASN A 23 -7.04 -11.67 3.96
C ASN A 23 -7.14 -12.54 2.69
N GLU A 24 -6.80 -11.97 1.54
CA GLU A 24 -6.84 -12.67 0.25
C GLU A 24 -5.87 -13.86 0.21
N ILE A 25 -4.71 -13.79 0.88
CA ILE A 25 -3.76 -14.93 0.93
C ILE A 25 -4.27 -16.09 1.79
N ASP A 26 -5.06 -15.79 2.82
CA ASP A 26 -5.68 -16.77 3.70
C ASP A 26 -6.82 -17.51 2.99
N GLU A 27 -7.60 -16.77 2.18
CA GLU A 27 -8.72 -17.29 1.40
C GLU A 27 -8.30 -18.02 0.10
N THR A 28 -7.09 -17.74 -0.40
CA THR A 28 -6.57 -18.35 -1.64
C THR A 28 -6.08 -19.78 -1.38
N ASN A 29 -6.32 -20.73 -2.29
CA ASN A 29 -5.74 -22.09 -2.22
C ASN A 29 -4.66 -22.36 -3.29
N ASN A 30 -4.46 -21.43 -4.22
CA ASN A 30 -3.46 -21.54 -5.29
C ASN A 30 -2.09 -21.07 -4.82
N ALA A 31 -1.07 -21.93 -4.91
CA ALA A 31 0.29 -21.61 -4.47
C ALA A 31 0.90 -20.41 -5.22
N ASN A 32 0.64 -20.26 -6.52
CA ASN A 32 1.17 -19.16 -7.31
C ASN A 32 0.56 -17.82 -6.89
N GLU A 33 -0.75 -17.81 -6.62
CA GLU A 33 -1.44 -16.61 -6.14
C GLU A 33 -1.01 -16.25 -4.72
N LYS A 34 -0.78 -17.25 -3.86
CA LYS A 34 -0.19 -17.02 -2.53
C LYS A 34 1.19 -16.39 -2.59
N GLU A 35 2.04 -16.83 -3.51
CA GLU A 35 3.36 -16.24 -3.69
C GLU A 35 3.27 -14.79 -4.15
N LEU A 36 2.40 -14.49 -5.12
CA LEU A 36 2.16 -13.14 -5.60
C LEU A 36 1.63 -12.23 -4.48
N LEU A 37 0.70 -12.72 -3.66
CA LEU A 37 0.16 -12.00 -2.52
C LEU A 37 1.21 -11.77 -1.43
N SER A 38 2.05 -12.76 -1.16
CA SER A 38 3.18 -12.62 -0.22
C SER A 38 4.14 -11.52 -0.67
N GLN A 39 4.46 -11.46 -1.96
CA GLN A 39 5.30 -10.40 -2.53
C GLN A 39 4.64 -9.02 -2.38
N LYS A 40 3.33 -8.91 -2.63
CA LYS A 40 2.57 -7.65 -2.41
C LYS A 40 2.59 -7.22 -0.95
N ILE A 41 2.39 -8.15 -0.01
CA ILE A 41 2.44 -7.86 1.45
C ILE A 41 3.84 -7.36 1.85
N ALA A 42 4.89 -8.00 1.35
CA ALA A 42 6.26 -7.57 1.61
C ALA A 42 6.53 -6.16 1.06
N MET A 43 6.05 -5.87 -0.15
CA MET A 43 6.14 -4.54 -0.76
C MET A 43 5.43 -3.49 0.11
N TYR A 44 4.17 -3.71 0.50
CA TYR A 44 3.42 -2.77 1.35
C TYR A 44 4.10 -2.55 2.71
N THR A 45 4.67 -3.60 3.29
CA THR A 45 5.42 -3.51 4.55
C THR A 45 6.68 -2.66 4.40
N GLN A 46 7.37 -2.77 3.27
CA GLN A 46 8.53 -1.94 2.98
C GLN A 46 8.12 -0.48 2.75
N GLU A 47 7.01 -0.25 2.06
CA GLU A 47 6.47 1.09 1.82
C GLU A 47 6.04 1.77 3.13
N GLU A 48 5.39 1.05 4.06
CA GLU A 48 5.13 1.58 5.42
C GLU A 48 6.42 1.98 6.14
N LYS A 49 7.47 1.15 6.07
CA LYS A 49 8.77 1.48 6.68
C LYS A 49 9.41 2.71 6.03
N MET A 50 9.23 2.89 4.72
CA MET A 50 9.70 4.09 4.01
C MET A 50 8.90 5.33 4.42
N LEU A 51 7.59 5.19 4.66
CA LEU A 51 6.74 6.27 5.15
C LEU A 51 7.14 6.72 6.57
N TYR A 52 7.48 5.79 7.46
CA TYR A 52 8.02 6.08 8.80
C TYR A 52 9.51 6.45 8.81
N GLY A 53 10.22 6.23 7.70
CA GLY A 53 11.66 6.34 7.61
C GLY A 53 12.15 7.79 7.56
N ALA A 54 13.42 7.97 7.92
CA ALA A 54 14.10 9.27 7.84
C ALA A 54 14.59 9.63 6.41
N ASN A 55 14.34 8.77 5.42
CA ASN A 55 14.72 9.04 4.03
C ASN A 55 13.57 9.76 3.31
N ASP A 56 13.67 11.08 3.22
CA ASP A 56 12.66 11.93 2.57
C ASP A 56 12.42 11.55 1.10
N MET A 57 13.44 11.14 0.33
CA MET A 57 13.22 10.74 -1.06
C MET A 57 12.40 9.45 -1.18
N ALA A 58 12.70 8.46 -0.34
CA ALA A 58 11.92 7.23 -0.29
C ALA A 58 10.48 7.50 0.17
N ARG A 59 10.31 8.34 1.20
CA ARG A 59 8.99 8.76 1.68
C ARG A 59 8.18 9.46 0.59
N LEU A 60 8.77 10.45 -0.08
CA LEU A 60 8.11 11.21 -1.16
C LEU A 60 7.73 10.31 -2.33
N SER A 61 8.58 9.33 -2.69
CA SER A 61 8.27 8.38 -3.74
C SER A 61 7.06 7.50 -3.40
N VAL A 62 6.98 7.01 -2.16
CA VAL A 62 5.81 6.22 -1.72
C VAL A 62 4.57 7.11 -1.66
N MET A 63 4.69 8.34 -1.16
CA MET A 63 3.54 9.26 -1.11
C MET A 63 3.02 9.62 -2.52
N ASP A 64 3.89 9.82 -3.50
CA ASP A 64 3.48 10.01 -4.90
C ASP A 64 2.70 8.80 -5.44
N LYS A 65 3.22 7.59 -5.21
CA LYS A 65 2.55 6.34 -5.58
C LYS A 65 1.19 6.20 -4.89
N VAL A 66 1.09 6.56 -3.61
CA VAL A 66 -0.17 6.50 -2.87
C VAL A 66 -1.22 7.42 -3.48
N VAL A 67 -0.83 8.64 -3.85
CA VAL A 67 -1.74 9.63 -4.43
C VAL A 67 -2.21 9.20 -5.81
N HIS A 68 -1.29 8.81 -6.68
CA HIS A 68 -1.60 8.58 -8.09
C HIS A 68 -2.10 7.16 -8.38
N TYR A 69 -1.72 6.17 -7.56
CA TYR A 69 -2.04 4.77 -7.81
C TYR A 69 -2.95 4.17 -6.74
N TYR A 70 -2.58 4.23 -5.46
CA TYR A 70 -3.35 3.53 -4.42
C TYR A 70 -4.66 4.21 -4.04
N SER A 71 -4.70 5.55 -4.00
CA SER A 71 -5.91 6.31 -3.72
C SER A 71 -7.04 6.03 -4.70
N PRO A 72 -6.85 6.10 -6.04
CA PRO A 72 -7.91 5.73 -6.98
C PRO A 72 -8.26 4.24 -6.91
N LEU A 73 -7.28 3.35 -6.69
CA LEU A 73 -7.54 1.92 -6.51
C LEU A 73 -8.48 1.64 -5.33
N ILE A 74 -8.22 2.24 -4.16
CA ILE A 74 -9.11 2.08 -3.00
C ILE A 74 -10.50 2.67 -3.28
N LYS A 75 -10.59 3.82 -3.94
CA LYS A 75 -11.89 4.41 -4.32
C LYS A 75 -12.69 3.47 -5.21
N GLN A 76 -12.06 2.92 -6.24
CA GLN A 76 -12.70 1.94 -7.14
C GLN A 76 -13.14 0.68 -6.38
N MET A 77 -12.30 0.14 -5.48
CA MET A 77 -12.66 -1.02 -4.68
C MET A 77 -13.82 -0.75 -3.71
N ASN A 78 -13.93 0.47 -3.20
CA ASN A 78 -14.98 0.88 -2.27
C ASN A 78 -16.26 1.34 -2.99
N GLY A 79 -16.29 1.35 -4.33
CA GLY A 79 -17.46 1.71 -5.13
C GLY A 79 -17.81 3.20 -5.16
N PHE A 80 -16.82 4.10 -4.98
CA PHE A 80 -17.00 5.56 -5.09
C PHE A 80 -16.67 6.10 -6.48
#